data_AF-A0A0V0QC34-F1
#
_entry.id   AF-A0A0V0QC34-F1
#
_cell.length_a   1.000
_cell.length_b   1.000
_cell.length_c   1.000
_cell.angle_alpha   90.00
_cell.angle_beta   90.00
_cell.angle_gamma   90.00
#
_symmetry.space_group_name_H-M   'P 1'
#
loop_
_entity.id
_entity.type
_entity.pdbx_description
1 polymer ?
#
loop_
_entity_poly.entity_id
_entity_poly.type
_entity_poly.pdbx_seq_one_letter_code
_entity_poly.pdbx_strand_id
1 'polypeptide(L)'
;MSAKKIPVLFTFNTLRNVYRQFQTQHFDQLKALFKQQNIDIEFLPIITFDKDTIEKRAKTIQQQINEAQEKLGSQKFHIVSYSASGLDVRYYLSNLDGDKSVESLTTIATPHKGSFLAEAFLDNKINQQQIEPISRLIGMSPYSFSELNTENIQQFNMETVSDTQVYSIGGERQSSHCSQALAVSGQFIQDNKQQIDSHTLYQDFIQYRQNKKKNLDLSKNVYENKLENEQDIQKGLPGDNDGVFAIDEIEWGTHLINFEADHGELVGIGNNVFQVSKLAGLVSDNLKHVYGNL
;
A
#
# COMPACT_ATOMS: atom_id res chain seq x y z
N MET A 1 -18.24 -27.82 14.97
CA MET A 1 -16.81 -27.61 14.67
C MET A 1 -16.61 -26.11 14.56
N SER A 2 -15.70 -25.51 15.34
CA SER A 2 -15.36 -24.08 15.16
C SER A 2 -14.81 -23.90 13.75
N ALA A 3 -15.24 -22.86 13.03
CA ALA A 3 -14.61 -22.49 11.77
C ALA A 3 -13.11 -22.26 12.02
N LYS A 4 -12.26 -22.76 11.11
CA LYS A 4 -10.81 -22.60 11.23
C LYS A 4 -10.46 -21.15 10.87
N LYS A 5 -9.80 -20.46 11.78
CA LYS A 5 -9.26 -19.10 11.63
C LYS A 5 -8.38 -19.00 10.38
N ILE A 6 -8.64 -18.03 9.51
CA ILE A 6 -7.83 -17.74 8.32
C ILE A 6 -6.65 -16.87 8.75
N PRO A 7 -5.38 -17.31 8.60
CA PRO A 7 -4.23 -16.52 9.03
C PRO A 7 -4.02 -15.26 8.20
N VAL A 8 -3.30 -14.29 8.77
CA VAL A 8 -2.94 -13.05 8.09
C VAL A 8 -1.46 -13.07 7.70
N LEU A 9 -1.17 -12.68 6.46
CA LEU A 9 0.19 -12.51 5.94
C LEU A 9 0.44 -11.03 5.70
N PHE A 10 1.63 -10.54 6.07
CA PHE A 10 2.08 -9.18 5.79
C PHE A 10 3.19 -9.19 4.75
N THR A 11 2.96 -8.65 3.56
CA THR A 11 3.97 -8.58 2.48
C THR A 11 4.54 -7.17 2.36
N PHE A 12 5.84 -7.08 2.07
CA PHE A 12 6.54 -5.82 1.84
C PHE A 12 7.83 -6.05 1.04
N ASN A 13 8.24 -5.05 0.26
CA ASN A 13 9.53 -5.07 -0.43
C ASN A 13 10.66 -4.60 0.48
N THR A 14 11.86 -5.14 0.30
CA THR A 14 13.05 -4.74 1.06
C THR A 14 14.33 -4.92 0.26
N LEU A 15 15.27 -3.97 0.39
CA LEU A 15 16.60 -4.11 -0.18
C LEU A 15 17.40 -5.16 0.59
N ARG A 16 18.23 -5.95 -0.10
CA ARG A 16 19.04 -7.02 0.52
C ARG A 16 19.91 -6.54 1.69
N ASN A 17 20.54 -5.38 1.57
CA ASN A 17 21.38 -4.81 2.63
C ASN A 17 20.54 -4.40 3.86
N VAL A 18 19.37 -3.80 3.64
CA VAL A 18 18.42 -3.44 4.71
C VAL A 18 17.93 -4.70 5.42
N TYR A 19 17.47 -5.70 4.67
CA TYR A 19 17.00 -6.96 5.27
C TYR A 19 18.09 -7.71 6.03
N ARG A 20 19.33 -7.72 5.55
CA ARG A 20 20.46 -8.33 6.29
C ARG A 20 20.72 -7.65 7.64
N GLN A 21 20.50 -6.35 7.70
CA GLN A 21 20.78 -5.57 8.91
C GLN A 21 19.63 -5.62 9.91
N PHE A 22 18.38 -5.51 9.44
CA PHE A 22 17.23 -5.30 10.30
C PHE A 22 16.18 -6.41 10.23
N GLN A 23 16.27 -7.31 9.24
CA GLN A 23 15.26 -8.34 8.96
C GLN A 23 13.85 -7.73 8.89
N THR A 24 13.00 -8.04 9.86
CA THR A 24 11.63 -7.52 9.99
C THR A 24 11.46 -6.61 11.22
N GLN A 25 12.55 -6.20 11.89
CA GLN A 25 12.51 -5.46 13.16
C GLN A 25 11.87 -4.08 13.05
N HIS A 26 11.93 -3.46 11.87
CA HIS A 26 11.24 -2.18 11.61
C HIS A 26 9.72 -2.25 11.79
N PHE A 27 9.15 -3.45 11.75
CA PHE A 27 7.71 -3.67 11.93
C PHE A 27 7.37 -4.25 13.31
N ASP A 28 8.30 -4.29 14.27
CA ASP A 28 8.06 -4.93 15.58
C ASP A 28 6.92 -4.27 16.35
N GLN A 29 6.77 -2.94 16.24
CA GLN A 29 5.62 -2.22 16.81
C GLN A 29 4.30 -2.70 16.17
N LEU A 30 4.26 -2.81 14.83
CA LEU A 30 3.08 -3.25 14.10
C LEU A 30 2.72 -4.71 14.44
N LYS A 31 3.71 -5.61 14.52
CA LYS A 31 3.54 -7.00 14.98
C LYS A 31 2.92 -7.06 16.37
N ALA A 32 3.45 -6.26 17.31
CA ALA A 32 2.93 -6.24 18.68
C ALA A 32 1.47 -5.79 18.73
N LEU A 33 1.08 -4.81 17.90
CA LEU A 33 -0.29 -4.31 17.81
C LEU A 33 -1.26 -5.36 17.23
N PHE A 34 -0.89 -6.05 16.15
CA PHE A 34 -1.72 -7.15 15.63
C PHE A 34 -1.86 -8.29 16.64
N LYS A 35 -0.79 -8.63 17.36
CA LYS A 35 -0.84 -9.64 18.43
C LYS A 35 -1.78 -9.21 19.56
N GLN A 36 -1.79 -7.94 19.95
CA GLN A 36 -2.75 -7.40 20.93
C GLN A 36 -4.20 -7.50 20.45
N GLN A 37 -4.42 -7.46 19.13
CA GLN A 37 -5.73 -7.66 18.49
C GLN A 37 -6.11 -9.14 18.30
N ASN A 38 -5.31 -10.06 18.85
CA ASN A 38 -5.43 -11.52 18.69
C ASN A 38 -5.30 -11.98 17.23
N ILE A 39 -4.55 -11.26 16.40
CA ILE A 39 -4.25 -11.64 15.02
C ILE A 39 -2.82 -12.16 14.97
N ASP A 40 -2.66 -13.41 14.54
CA ASP A 40 -1.35 -13.98 14.26
C ASP A 40 -0.98 -13.63 12.82
N ILE A 41 0.08 -12.84 12.67
CA ILE A 41 0.48 -12.24 11.41
C ILE A 41 1.91 -12.66 11.05
N GLU A 42 2.06 -13.34 9.92
CA GLU A 42 3.37 -13.77 9.41
C GLU A 42 3.90 -12.73 8.41
N PHE A 43 5.14 -12.28 8.60
CA PHE A 43 5.77 -11.28 7.74
C PHE A 43 6.58 -11.94 6.62
N LEU A 44 6.26 -11.60 5.38
CA LEU A 44 6.83 -12.16 4.16
C LEU A 44 7.62 -11.09 3.40
N PRO A 45 8.93 -10.96 3.66
CA PRO A 45 9.78 -9.98 2.99
C PRO A 45 10.08 -10.40 1.54
N ILE A 46 9.97 -9.46 0.62
CA ILE A 46 10.34 -9.63 -0.79
C ILE A 46 11.65 -8.90 -1.03
N ILE A 47 12.75 -9.65 -1.07
CA ILE A 47 14.08 -9.07 -1.30
C ILE A 47 14.21 -8.68 -2.78
N THR A 48 14.35 -7.38 -3.05
CA THR A 48 14.38 -6.86 -4.43
C THR A 48 15.80 -6.65 -4.96
N PHE A 49 15.93 -6.71 -6.29
CA PHE A 49 17.13 -6.37 -7.07
C PHE A 49 16.80 -5.37 -8.18
N ASP A 50 17.85 -4.78 -8.78
CA ASP A 50 17.70 -3.61 -9.68
C ASP A 50 16.78 -3.78 -10.88
N LYS A 51 16.58 -5.02 -11.34
CA LYS A 51 15.79 -5.34 -12.53
C LYS A 51 14.66 -6.30 -12.22
N ASP A 52 14.26 -6.38 -10.95
CA ASP A 52 13.11 -7.19 -10.58
C ASP A 52 11.84 -6.52 -11.08
N THR A 53 11.05 -7.31 -11.82
CA THR A 53 9.72 -6.93 -12.28
C THR A 53 8.65 -7.28 -11.26
N ILE A 54 7.45 -6.70 -11.40
CA ILE A 54 6.26 -7.09 -10.62
C ILE A 54 6.03 -8.61 -10.72
N GLU A 55 6.11 -9.19 -11.91
CA GLU A 55 5.97 -10.64 -12.13
C GLU A 55 6.97 -11.45 -11.31
N LYS A 56 8.25 -11.04 -11.32
CA LYS A 56 9.30 -11.77 -10.60
C LYS A 56 9.07 -11.73 -9.09
N ARG A 57 8.69 -10.57 -8.55
CA ARG A 57 8.36 -10.40 -7.13
C ARG A 57 7.08 -11.18 -6.75
N ALA A 58 6.10 -11.24 -7.65
CA ALA A 58 4.90 -12.05 -7.47
C ALA A 58 5.20 -13.57 -7.42
N LYS A 59 6.17 -14.06 -8.20
CA LYS A 59 6.66 -15.45 -8.09
C LYS A 59 7.32 -15.73 -6.74
N THR A 60 8.04 -14.76 -6.17
CA THR A 60 8.56 -14.87 -4.80
C THR A 60 7.42 -14.97 -3.78
N ILE A 61 6.36 -14.16 -3.93
CA ILE A 61 5.16 -14.26 -3.08
C ILE A 61 4.50 -15.63 -3.21
N GLN A 62 4.31 -16.14 -4.43
CA GLN A 62 3.74 -17.47 -4.65
C GLN A 62 4.53 -18.55 -3.89
N GLN A 63 5.86 -18.54 -3.98
CA GLN A 63 6.70 -19.48 -3.24
C GLN A 63 6.50 -19.35 -1.73
N GLN A 64 6.56 -18.13 -1.19
CA GLN A 64 6.41 -17.88 0.24
C GLN A 64 5.03 -18.27 0.77
N ILE A 65 3.97 -18.06 -0.03
CA ILE A 65 2.61 -18.48 0.32
C ILE A 65 2.51 -20.00 0.35
N ASN A 66 3.09 -20.72 -0.62
CA ASN A 66 3.11 -22.19 -0.59
C ASN A 66 3.82 -22.71 0.67
N GLU A 67 4.96 -22.12 1.03
CA GLU A 67 5.68 -22.43 2.28
C GLU A 67 4.81 -22.12 3.52
N ALA A 68 4.06 -21.01 3.51
CA ALA A 68 3.14 -20.65 4.58
C ALA A 68 1.95 -21.62 4.68
N GLN A 69 1.45 -22.16 3.56
CA GLN A 69 0.40 -23.19 3.57
C GLN A 69 0.85 -24.45 4.30
N GLU A 70 2.08 -24.91 4.03
CA GLU A 70 2.67 -26.06 4.72
C GLU A 70 2.91 -25.76 6.20
N LYS A 71 3.52 -24.61 6.51
CA LYS A 71 3.87 -24.20 7.88
C LYS A 71 2.64 -23.98 8.77
N LEU A 72 1.60 -23.33 8.26
CA LEU A 72 0.42 -22.91 9.03
C LEU A 72 -0.76 -23.89 8.87
N GLY A 73 -0.67 -24.84 7.94
CA GLY A 73 -1.74 -25.78 7.62
C GLY A 73 -3.02 -25.10 7.14
N SER A 74 -2.93 -23.88 6.57
CA SER A 74 -4.06 -23.14 6.01
C SER A 74 -3.97 -23.12 4.50
N GLN A 75 -5.10 -23.28 3.82
CA GLN A 75 -5.16 -23.18 2.35
C GLN A 75 -5.43 -21.75 1.87
N LYS A 76 -6.08 -20.93 2.72
CA LYS A 76 -6.39 -19.54 2.44
C LYS A 76 -5.75 -18.58 3.45
N PHE A 77 -5.52 -17.34 3.03
CA PHE A 77 -4.97 -16.27 3.83
C PHE A 77 -5.66 -14.93 3.58
N HIS A 78 -5.66 -14.06 4.58
CA HIS A 78 -5.80 -12.62 4.36
C HIS A 78 -4.42 -12.02 4.15
N ILE A 79 -4.24 -11.21 3.10
CA ILE A 79 -2.97 -10.52 2.87
C ILE A 79 -3.14 -9.04 3.19
N VAL A 80 -2.21 -8.50 3.98
CA VAL A 80 -2.00 -7.07 4.20
C VAL A 80 -0.68 -6.71 3.51
N SER A 81 -0.72 -5.85 2.51
CA SER A 81 0.44 -5.56 1.66
C SER A 81 0.82 -4.08 1.76
N TYR A 82 2.09 -3.79 1.96
CA TYR A 82 2.59 -2.42 2.12
C TYR A 82 3.32 -1.93 0.87
N SER A 83 2.98 -0.71 0.45
CA SER A 83 3.63 -0.01 -0.65
C SER A 83 3.55 -0.83 -1.96
N ALA A 84 4.63 -0.89 -2.72
CA ALA A 84 4.70 -1.55 -4.02
C ALA A 84 4.35 -3.06 -4.00
N SER A 85 4.49 -3.75 -2.86
CA SER A 85 4.14 -5.18 -2.82
C SER A 85 2.64 -5.43 -3.03
N GLY A 86 1.78 -4.42 -2.92
CA GLY A 86 0.37 -4.54 -3.26
C GLY A 86 0.15 -4.86 -4.74
N LEU A 87 0.99 -4.32 -5.62
CA LEU A 87 0.99 -4.65 -7.05
C LEU A 87 1.53 -6.06 -7.29
N ASP A 88 2.58 -6.46 -6.56
CA ASP A 88 3.12 -7.82 -6.64
C ASP A 88 2.06 -8.88 -6.26
N VAL A 89 1.30 -8.63 -5.18
CA VAL A 89 0.20 -9.52 -4.77
C VAL A 89 -0.93 -9.49 -5.80
N ARG A 90 -1.31 -8.32 -6.34
CA ARG A 90 -2.33 -8.25 -7.41
C ARG A 90 -1.94 -9.06 -8.65
N TYR A 91 -0.67 -9.05 -9.03
CA TYR A 91 -0.19 -9.91 -10.11
C TYR A 91 -0.34 -11.38 -9.75
N TYR A 92 0.08 -11.77 -8.54
CA TYR A 92 -0.06 -13.14 -8.03
C TYR A 92 -1.52 -13.62 -8.08
N LEU A 93 -2.46 -12.79 -7.61
CA LEU A 93 -3.89 -13.08 -7.62
C LEU A 93 -4.44 -13.34 -9.03
N SER A 94 -3.98 -12.57 -10.02
CA SER A 94 -4.54 -12.62 -11.37
C SER A 94 -3.85 -13.62 -12.30
N ASN A 95 -2.53 -13.84 -12.14
CA ASN A 95 -1.71 -14.53 -13.15
C ASN A 95 -1.07 -15.82 -12.63
N LEU A 96 -1.09 -16.05 -11.31
CA LEU A 96 -0.37 -17.13 -10.66
C LEU A 96 -1.28 -17.94 -9.72
N ASP A 97 -2.58 -18.01 -10.05
CA ASP A 97 -3.62 -18.74 -9.30
C ASP A 97 -3.75 -18.31 -7.83
N GLY A 98 -3.36 -17.07 -7.51
CA GLY A 98 -3.35 -16.59 -6.13
C GLY A 98 -4.73 -16.37 -5.53
N ASP A 99 -5.74 -16.15 -6.36
CA ASP A 99 -7.15 -16.06 -5.96
C ASP A 99 -7.67 -17.32 -5.23
N LYS A 100 -7.06 -18.48 -5.48
CA LYS A 100 -7.37 -19.73 -4.76
C LYS A 100 -6.85 -19.74 -3.32
N SER A 101 -5.76 -19.01 -3.07
CA SER A 101 -5.04 -19.01 -1.80
C SER A 101 -5.28 -17.76 -0.96
N VAL A 102 -5.97 -16.75 -1.50
CA VAL A 102 -6.15 -15.45 -0.85
C VAL A 102 -7.64 -15.12 -0.73
N GLU A 103 -8.09 -14.94 0.50
CA GLU A 103 -9.48 -14.57 0.81
C GLU A 103 -9.72 -13.07 0.62
N SER A 104 -8.72 -12.25 0.96
CA SER A 104 -8.77 -10.79 0.79
C SER A 104 -7.40 -10.17 0.69
N LEU A 105 -7.30 -9.05 -0.01
CA LEU A 105 -6.12 -8.19 -0.01
C LEU A 105 -6.46 -6.83 0.61
N THR A 106 -5.71 -6.40 1.61
CA THR A 106 -5.69 -5.01 2.07
C THR A 106 -4.36 -4.38 1.69
N THR A 107 -4.37 -3.28 0.95
CA THR A 107 -3.17 -2.54 0.59
C THR A 107 -3.00 -1.30 1.46
N ILE A 108 -1.76 -0.97 1.80
CA ILE A 108 -1.37 0.21 2.57
C ILE A 108 -0.42 1.01 1.69
N ALA A 109 -0.86 2.18 1.23
CA ALA A 109 -0.10 3.09 0.38
C ALA A 109 0.48 2.46 -0.90
N THR A 110 -0.27 1.56 -1.54
CA THR A 110 0.15 0.95 -2.81
C THR A 110 -0.16 1.89 -3.99
N PRO A 111 0.78 2.14 -4.93
CA PRO A 111 0.55 3.00 -6.09
C PRO A 111 -0.24 2.29 -7.19
N HIS A 112 -1.52 2.04 -6.95
CA HIS A 112 -2.40 1.27 -7.83
C HIS A 112 -2.61 1.89 -9.22
N LYS A 113 -2.37 3.20 -9.38
CA LYS A 113 -2.53 3.91 -10.66
C LYS A 113 -1.20 4.43 -11.23
N GLY A 114 -0.08 3.95 -10.70
CA GLY A 114 1.24 4.43 -11.04
C GLY A 114 1.79 5.39 -9.99
N SER A 115 3.04 5.77 -10.18
CA SER A 115 3.80 6.64 -9.30
C SER A 115 4.36 7.81 -10.11
N PHE A 116 3.92 9.02 -9.75
CA PHE A 116 4.44 10.26 -10.27
C PHE A 116 5.96 10.38 -10.07
N LEU A 117 6.48 9.94 -8.92
CA LEU A 117 7.92 9.95 -8.66
C LEU A 117 8.68 8.96 -9.54
N ALA A 118 8.10 7.80 -9.84
CA ALA A 118 8.72 6.82 -10.74
C ALA A 118 8.83 7.40 -12.16
N GLU A 119 7.78 8.07 -12.64
CA GLU A 119 7.76 8.78 -13.92
C GLU A 119 8.75 9.95 -13.93
N ALA A 120 8.76 10.78 -12.88
CA ALA A 120 9.70 11.89 -12.75
C ALA A 120 11.17 11.43 -12.76
N PHE A 121 11.47 10.26 -12.18
CA PHE A 121 12.82 9.68 -12.23
C PHE A 121 13.19 9.24 -13.65
N LEU A 122 12.29 8.57 -14.37
CA LEU A 122 12.49 8.19 -15.78
C LEU A 122 12.72 9.41 -16.68
N ASP A 123 11.96 10.47 -16.46
CA ASP A 123 12.08 11.74 -17.18
C ASP A 123 13.31 12.57 -16.78
N ASN A 124 14.13 12.10 -15.83
CA ASN A 124 15.27 12.83 -15.26
C ASN A 124 14.87 14.17 -14.59
N LYS A 125 13.61 14.32 -14.15
CA LYS A 125 13.13 15.48 -13.37
C LYS A 125 13.61 15.40 -11.91
N ILE A 126 13.83 14.19 -11.41
CA ILE A 126 14.53 13.93 -10.15
C ILE A 126 15.74 13.02 -10.42
N ASN A 127 16.82 13.24 -9.67
CA ASN A 127 18.06 12.49 -9.83
C ASN A 127 18.21 11.37 -8.79
N GLN A 128 19.28 10.58 -8.92
CA GLN A 128 19.56 9.45 -8.03
C GLN A 128 19.66 9.83 -6.55
N GLN A 129 20.19 11.02 -6.21
CA GLN A 129 20.32 11.46 -4.82
C GLN A 129 18.96 11.78 -4.19
N GLN A 130 18.01 12.27 -5.00
CA GLN A 130 16.66 12.61 -4.54
C GLN A 130 15.79 11.36 -4.33
N ILE A 131 15.96 10.33 -5.17
CA ILE A 131 15.16 9.10 -5.09
C ILE A 131 15.73 8.07 -4.10
N GLU A 132 17.04 8.09 -3.80
CA GLU A 132 17.69 7.08 -2.96
C GLU A 132 17.10 6.93 -1.54
N PRO A 133 16.70 8.00 -0.83
CA PRO A 133 16.01 7.88 0.45
C PRO A 133 14.66 7.14 0.34
N ILE A 134 13.90 7.42 -0.72
CA ILE A 134 12.63 6.75 -1.01
C ILE A 134 12.90 5.28 -1.31
N SER A 135 13.85 4.98 -2.19
CA SER A 135 14.27 3.62 -2.55
C SER A 135 14.59 2.77 -1.33
N ARG A 136 15.28 3.33 -0.33
CA ARG A 136 15.57 2.64 0.93
C ARG A 136 14.31 2.36 1.74
N LEU A 137 13.38 3.33 1.82
CA LEU A 137 12.14 3.20 2.58
C LEU A 137 11.19 2.17 1.96
N ILE A 138 10.94 2.26 0.66
CA ILE A 138 10.01 1.36 -0.06
C ILE A 138 10.65 0.00 -0.38
N GLY A 139 11.96 -0.13 -0.14
CA GLY A 139 12.66 -1.38 -0.32
C GLY A 139 12.86 -1.78 -1.78
N MET A 140 12.99 -0.81 -2.69
CA MET A 140 13.19 -1.02 -4.13
C MET A 140 14.31 -0.13 -4.63
N SER A 141 15.13 -0.63 -5.56
CA SER A 141 16.12 0.26 -6.17
C SER A 141 15.44 1.27 -7.11
N PRO A 142 16.10 2.39 -7.46
CA PRO A 142 15.51 3.40 -8.35
C PRO A 142 15.02 2.82 -9.69
N TYR A 143 15.75 1.85 -10.25
CA TYR A 143 15.39 1.21 -11.53
C TYR A 143 14.24 0.21 -11.40
N SER A 144 14.14 -0.53 -10.29
CA SER A 144 12.97 -1.38 -10.05
C SER A 144 11.74 -0.52 -9.73
N PHE A 145 11.93 0.59 -9.02
CA PHE A 145 10.87 1.55 -8.72
C PHE A 145 10.32 2.23 -9.98
N SER A 146 11.17 2.48 -10.99
CA SER A 146 10.74 3.12 -12.23
C SER A 146 9.76 2.27 -13.06
N GLU A 147 9.68 0.97 -12.81
CA GLU A 147 8.65 0.09 -13.40
C GLU A 147 7.24 0.55 -12.99
N LEU A 148 7.10 1.22 -11.83
CA LEU A 148 5.81 1.68 -11.28
C LEU A 148 5.31 2.99 -11.90
N ASN A 149 5.85 3.42 -13.04
CA ASN A 149 5.35 4.59 -13.75
C ASN A 149 3.89 4.41 -14.21
N THR A 150 3.23 5.52 -14.49
CA THR A 150 1.81 5.60 -14.85
C THR A 150 1.43 4.68 -16.02
N GLU A 151 2.19 4.73 -17.12
CA GLU A 151 1.91 3.94 -18.33
C GLU A 151 1.96 2.43 -18.04
N ASN A 152 3.03 1.97 -17.40
CA ASN A 152 3.19 0.56 -17.04
C ASN A 152 2.08 0.07 -16.11
N ILE A 153 1.70 0.87 -15.10
CA ILE A 153 0.66 0.46 -14.15
C ILE A 153 -0.74 0.50 -14.78
N GLN A 154 -0.98 1.37 -15.75
CA GLN A 154 -2.21 1.32 -16.55
C GLN A 154 -2.30 0.04 -17.37
N GLN A 155 -1.21 -0.34 -18.05
CA GLN A 155 -1.15 -1.62 -18.77
C GLN A 155 -1.37 -2.80 -17.82
N PHE A 156 -0.65 -2.81 -16.69
CA PHE A 156 -0.82 -3.79 -15.63
C PHE A 156 -2.28 -3.89 -15.14
N ASN A 157 -2.98 -2.77 -14.97
CA ASN A 157 -4.37 -2.76 -14.53
C ASN A 157 -5.34 -3.36 -15.56
N MET A 158 -5.02 -3.28 -16.86
CA MET A 158 -5.82 -3.92 -17.91
C MET A 158 -5.62 -5.44 -17.94
N GLU A 159 -4.44 -5.92 -17.52
CA GLU A 159 -4.05 -7.33 -17.55
C GLU A 159 -4.24 -8.05 -16.21
N THR A 160 -4.45 -7.32 -15.11
CA THR A 160 -4.61 -7.89 -13.76
C THR A 160 -6.04 -7.81 -13.25
N VAL A 161 -6.77 -8.92 -13.40
CA VAL A 161 -8.16 -9.07 -12.96
C VAL A 161 -8.25 -10.25 -12.00
N SER A 162 -8.84 -10.03 -10.82
CA SER A 162 -9.14 -11.07 -9.83
C SER A 162 -10.44 -10.74 -9.12
N ASP A 163 -11.21 -11.76 -8.78
CA ASP A 163 -12.44 -11.65 -7.98
C ASP A 163 -12.14 -11.45 -6.47
N THR A 164 -10.87 -11.55 -6.07
CA THR A 164 -10.45 -11.32 -4.68
C THR A 164 -10.78 -9.90 -4.26
N GLN A 165 -11.48 -9.76 -3.12
CA GLN A 165 -11.82 -8.44 -2.60
C GLN A 165 -10.56 -7.68 -2.19
N VAL A 166 -10.42 -6.45 -2.73
CA VAL A 166 -9.32 -5.53 -2.42
C VAL A 166 -9.82 -4.34 -1.62
N TYR A 167 -9.18 -4.06 -0.50
CA TYR A 167 -9.32 -2.84 0.28
C TYR A 167 -8.04 -2.01 0.17
N SER A 168 -8.14 -0.68 0.16
CA SER A 168 -6.97 0.20 0.17
C SER A 168 -7.03 1.20 1.31
N ILE A 169 -5.87 1.50 1.89
CA ILE A 169 -5.65 2.51 2.93
C ILE A 169 -4.51 3.40 2.45
N GLY A 170 -4.69 4.72 2.52
CA GLY A 170 -3.65 5.68 2.16
C GLY A 170 -3.14 6.49 3.35
N GLY A 171 -2.14 7.31 3.06
CA GLY A 171 -1.62 8.34 3.94
C GLY A 171 -1.69 9.69 3.24
N GLU A 172 -1.80 10.74 4.02
CA GLU A 172 -1.66 12.12 3.57
C GLU A 172 -0.93 12.93 4.63
N ARG A 173 0.09 13.69 4.25
CA ARG A 173 0.84 14.51 5.19
C ARG A 173 1.37 15.76 4.52
N GLN A 174 1.27 16.89 5.22
CA GLN A 174 1.95 18.10 4.79
C GLN A 174 3.45 17.82 4.68
N SER A 175 4.07 18.23 3.57
CA SER A 175 5.47 17.92 3.28
C SER A 175 6.43 18.48 4.34
N SER A 176 6.09 19.62 4.95
CA SER A 176 6.83 20.20 6.10
C SER A 176 6.79 19.35 7.37
N HIS A 177 5.84 18.43 7.48
CA HIS A 177 5.64 17.53 8.63
C HIS A 177 5.96 16.06 8.30
N CYS A 178 6.32 15.74 7.05
CA CYS A 178 6.84 14.44 6.70
C CYS A 178 8.18 14.17 7.40
N SER A 179 8.50 12.88 7.57
CA SER A 179 9.84 12.44 7.91
C SER A 179 10.88 13.06 6.96
N GLN A 180 12.07 13.40 7.47
CA GLN A 180 13.08 14.14 6.71
C GLN A 180 13.40 13.52 5.34
N ALA A 181 13.39 12.18 5.26
CA ALA A 181 13.63 11.43 4.03
C ALA A 181 12.55 11.64 2.94
N LEU A 182 11.36 12.08 3.34
CA LEU A 182 10.17 12.21 2.49
C LEU A 182 9.72 13.66 2.27
N ALA A 183 10.22 14.62 3.07
CA ALA A 183 9.82 16.02 2.96
C ALA A 183 10.10 16.60 1.56
N VAL A 184 11.28 16.29 1.00
CA VAL A 184 11.69 16.80 -0.33
C VAL A 184 10.81 16.23 -1.43
N SER A 185 10.54 14.92 -1.40
CA SER A 185 9.72 14.27 -2.41
C SER A 185 8.26 14.62 -2.28
N GLY A 186 7.73 14.74 -1.05
CA GLY A 186 6.36 15.18 -0.83
C GLY A 186 6.13 16.59 -1.36
N GLN A 187 7.07 17.51 -1.13
CA GLN A 187 6.98 18.86 -1.68
C GLN A 187 7.05 18.84 -3.20
N PHE A 188 7.92 18.01 -3.78
CA PHE A 188 8.02 17.85 -5.22
C PHE A 188 6.71 17.35 -5.84
N ILE A 189 6.03 16.37 -5.22
CA ILE A 189 4.71 15.90 -5.66
C ILE A 189 3.69 17.04 -5.61
N GLN A 190 3.60 17.73 -4.47
CA GLN A 190 2.66 18.83 -4.26
C GLN A 190 2.82 19.95 -5.31
N ASP A 191 4.07 20.31 -5.63
CA ASP A 191 4.36 21.41 -6.56
C ASP A 191 4.10 21.04 -8.03
N ASN A 192 4.27 19.76 -8.40
CA ASN A 192 4.39 19.36 -9.81
C ASN A 192 3.27 18.42 -10.30
N LYS A 193 2.64 17.62 -9.45
CA LYS A 193 1.65 16.63 -9.90
C LYS A 193 0.37 17.29 -10.42
N GLN A 194 -0.06 18.41 -9.82
CA GLN A 194 -1.19 19.20 -10.34
C GLN A 194 -0.89 19.89 -11.68
N GLN A 195 0.39 20.08 -12.03
CA GLN A 195 0.78 20.68 -13.31
C GLN A 195 0.90 19.64 -14.43
N ILE A 196 0.94 18.34 -14.10
CA ILE A 196 1.27 17.27 -15.04
C ILE A 196 0.03 16.56 -15.61
N ASP A 197 -1.20 16.93 -15.23
CA ASP A 197 -2.40 16.27 -15.76
C ASP A 197 -3.50 17.23 -16.23
N SER A 198 -3.48 17.56 -17.53
CA SER A 198 -4.72 17.85 -18.25
C SER A 198 -4.56 17.59 -19.74
N HIS A 199 -4.82 16.36 -20.20
CA HIS A 199 -5.74 16.22 -21.35
C HIS A 199 -6.23 14.81 -21.67
N THR A 200 -5.55 13.74 -21.28
CA THR A 200 -5.85 12.42 -21.91
C THR A 200 -6.30 11.34 -20.94
N LEU A 201 -5.72 11.23 -19.73
CA LEU A 201 -6.00 10.08 -18.83
C LEU A 201 -7.20 10.28 -17.90
N TYR A 202 -7.46 11.52 -17.48
CA TYR A 202 -8.59 11.84 -16.60
C TYR A 202 -9.95 11.61 -17.28
N GLN A 203 -10.09 11.88 -18.58
CA GLN A 203 -11.37 11.73 -19.29
C GLN A 203 -11.77 10.25 -19.43
N ASP A 204 -10.81 9.37 -19.73
CA ASP A 204 -11.05 7.93 -19.83
C ASP A 204 -11.40 7.33 -18.45
N PHE A 205 -10.76 7.79 -17.38
CA PHE A 205 -11.07 7.39 -16.00
C PHE A 205 -12.44 7.89 -15.51
N ILE A 206 -12.83 9.13 -15.84
CA ILE A 206 -14.15 9.67 -15.52
C ILE A 206 -15.24 8.90 -16.27
N GLN A 207 -15.01 8.55 -17.53
CA GLN A 207 -15.93 7.73 -18.32
C GLN A 207 -16.09 6.32 -17.74
N TYR A 208 -15.00 5.71 -17.23
CA TYR A 208 -15.06 4.45 -16.48
C TYR A 208 -15.84 4.58 -15.15
N ARG A 209 -15.59 5.63 -14.35
CA ARG A 209 -16.30 5.86 -13.06
C ARG A 209 -17.79 6.15 -13.24
N GLN A 210 -18.18 6.88 -14.30
CA GLN A 210 -19.58 7.16 -14.60
C GLN A 210 -20.35 5.88 -14.96
N ASN A 211 -19.70 4.92 -15.62
CA ASN A 211 -20.29 3.62 -15.92
C ASN A 211 -20.47 2.73 -14.67
N LYS A 212 -19.59 2.85 -13.67
CA LYS A 212 -19.66 2.07 -12.41
C LYS A 212 -20.64 2.65 -11.37
N LYS A 213 -20.89 3.96 -11.39
CA LYS A 213 -21.82 4.67 -10.47
C LYS A 213 -23.29 4.29 -10.60
N LYS A 214 -23.68 3.53 -11.63
CA LYS A 214 -25.06 3.03 -11.77
C LYS A 214 -25.40 1.85 -10.85
N ASN A 215 -24.43 1.25 -10.13
CA ASN A 215 -24.65 -0.08 -9.54
C ASN A 215 -24.15 -0.34 -8.10
N LEU A 216 -23.80 0.65 -7.26
CA LEU A 216 -23.53 0.33 -5.86
C LEU A 216 -23.89 1.48 -4.91
N ASP A 217 -24.98 1.28 -4.16
CA ASP A 217 -25.34 1.99 -2.94
C ASP A 217 -24.99 1.09 -1.73
N LEU A 218 -24.77 1.69 -0.55
CA LEU A 218 -24.46 1.09 0.77
C LEU A 218 -22.98 0.95 1.17
N SER A 219 -22.42 2.02 1.79
CA SER A 219 -21.50 1.92 2.95
C SER A 219 -21.01 3.27 3.54
N LYS A 220 -21.70 4.40 3.30
CA LYS A 220 -21.16 5.74 3.68
C LYS A 220 -21.35 6.20 5.14
N ASN A 221 -22.02 5.46 6.02
CA ASN A 221 -22.55 6.06 7.27
C ASN A 221 -21.87 5.68 8.60
N VAL A 222 -20.67 5.09 8.62
CA VAL A 222 -20.08 4.63 9.91
C VAL A 222 -18.89 5.46 10.42
N TYR A 223 -18.17 6.20 9.58
CA TYR A 223 -16.87 6.78 9.99
C TYR A 223 -16.79 8.32 10.00
N GLU A 224 -17.82 9.05 9.56
CA GLU A 224 -17.77 10.53 9.52
C GLU A 224 -17.99 11.22 10.89
N ASN A 225 -18.44 10.53 11.93
CA ASN A 225 -18.86 11.17 13.19
C ASN A 225 -17.82 11.19 14.33
N LYS A 226 -16.50 11.22 14.06
CA LYS A 226 -15.48 11.25 15.13
C LYS A 226 -14.31 12.24 14.97
N LEU A 227 -14.39 13.18 14.04
CA LEU A 227 -13.37 14.21 13.84
C LEU A 227 -13.93 15.62 14.06
N GLU A 228 -14.42 15.89 15.27
CA GLU A 228 -14.79 17.26 15.67
C GLU A 228 -14.22 17.55 17.05
N ASN A 229 -12.95 17.97 17.10
CA ASN A 229 -12.39 18.72 18.23
C ASN A 229 -11.62 19.93 17.69
N GLU A 230 -11.92 21.12 18.21
CA GLU A 230 -11.40 22.43 17.78
C GLU A 230 -9.86 22.58 17.87
N GLN A 231 -9.14 21.62 18.45
CA GLN A 231 -7.68 21.58 18.47
C GLN A 231 -7.04 21.19 17.13
N ASP A 232 -7.78 20.56 16.21
CA ASP A 232 -7.25 20.18 14.89
C ASP A 232 -7.18 21.34 13.89
N ILE A 233 -7.77 22.50 14.20
CA ILE A 233 -7.82 23.69 13.31
C ILE A 233 -6.47 24.42 13.23
N GLN A 234 -5.52 24.15 14.13
CA GLN A 234 -4.16 24.70 14.07
C GLN A 234 -3.17 23.86 13.23
N LYS A 235 -3.56 22.66 12.79
CA LYS A 235 -2.81 21.87 11.82
C LYS A 235 -3.22 22.39 10.45
N GLY A 236 -2.27 22.83 9.62
CA GLY A 236 -2.62 23.35 8.29
C GLY A 236 -3.37 22.32 7.43
N LEU A 237 -3.78 22.73 6.22
CA LEU A 237 -4.50 21.86 5.27
C LEU A 237 -3.83 20.47 5.14
N PRO A 238 -4.58 19.36 5.17
CA PRO A 238 -4.01 18.04 4.96
C PRO A 238 -3.18 18.01 3.67
N GLY A 239 -2.10 17.22 3.67
CA GLY A 239 -1.30 17.02 2.46
C GLY A 239 -2.11 16.33 1.36
N ASP A 240 -1.64 16.34 0.12
CA ASP A 240 -2.25 15.61 -1.00
C ASP A 240 -1.49 14.33 -1.37
N ASN A 241 -0.46 14.00 -0.58
CA ASN A 241 0.43 12.86 -0.76
C ASN A 241 1.02 12.39 0.57
N ASP A 242 1.55 11.17 0.60
CA ASP A 242 2.19 10.57 1.78
C ASP A 242 3.73 10.79 1.78
N GLY A 243 4.25 11.65 0.92
CA GLY A 243 5.68 11.85 0.69
C GLY A 243 6.30 10.94 -0.37
N VAL A 244 5.58 9.90 -0.84
CA VAL A 244 6.02 8.99 -1.90
C VAL A 244 4.98 8.93 -3.03
N PHE A 245 3.71 8.75 -2.67
CA PHE A 245 2.60 8.63 -3.60
C PHE A 245 1.50 9.64 -3.27
N ALA A 246 0.85 10.15 -4.31
CA ALA A 246 -0.33 10.99 -4.17
C ALA A 246 -1.57 10.14 -3.83
N ILE A 247 -2.56 10.76 -3.19
CA ILE A 247 -3.78 10.04 -2.75
C ILE A 247 -4.50 9.36 -3.92
N ASP A 248 -4.59 10.03 -5.07
CA ASP A 248 -5.25 9.50 -6.24
C ASP A 248 -4.52 8.30 -6.86
N GLU A 249 -3.22 8.14 -6.61
CA GLU A 249 -2.42 6.97 -7.00
C GLU A 249 -2.75 5.74 -6.15
N ILE A 250 -3.18 5.96 -4.90
CA ILE A 250 -3.40 4.91 -3.89
C ILE A 250 -4.81 4.32 -3.95
N GLU A 251 -5.83 5.13 -4.21
CA GLU A 251 -7.23 4.67 -4.19
C GLU A 251 -7.51 3.50 -5.15
N TRP A 252 -7.86 2.33 -4.60
CA TRP A 252 -8.21 1.13 -5.36
C TRP A 252 -9.20 0.23 -4.64
N GLY A 253 -10.01 -0.53 -5.40
CA GLY A 253 -11.03 -1.41 -4.84
C GLY A 253 -11.99 -0.65 -3.92
N THR A 254 -12.21 -1.18 -2.72
CA THR A 254 -12.90 -0.47 -1.64
C THR A 254 -11.88 0.34 -0.84
N HIS A 255 -11.73 1.61 -1.17
CA HIS A 255 -10.86 2.51 -0.40
C HIS A 255 -11.51 2.83 0.96
N LEU A 256 -10.75 2.63 2.04
CA LEU A 256 -11.24 2.75 3.41
C LEU A 256 -11.03 4.17 3.95
N ILE A 257 -9.80 4.67 3.94
CA ILE A 257 -9.43 5.98 4.49
C ILE A 257 -8.02 6.40 4.07
N ASN A 258 -7.74 7.71 4.13
CA ASN A 258 -6.39 8.26 4.20
C ASN A 258 -6.10 8.73 5.64
N PHE A 259 -5.02 8.25 6.24
CA PHE A 259 -4.58 8.72 7.54
C PHE A 259 -3.70 9.97 7.41
N GLU A 260 -3.76 10.87 8.38
CA GLU A 260 -2.77 11.94 8.52
C GLU A 260 -1.40 11.36 8.94
N ALA A 261 -0.67 10.80 7.99
CA ALA A 261 0.57 10.04 8.16
C ALA A 261 1.37 10.05 6.86
N ASP A 262 2.70 10.15 6.96
CA ASP A 262 3.55 9.89 5.81
C ASP A 262 3.67 8.37 5.51
N HIS A 263 4.29 8.05 4.39
CA HIS A 263 4.40 6.68 3.87
C HIS A 263 4.99 5.70 4.89
N GLY A 264 6.05 6.09 5.59
CA GLY A 264 6.71 5.25 6.60
C GLY A 264 5.90 5.18 7.89
N GLU A 265 5.31 6.30 8.30
CA GLU A 265 4.57 6.41 9.54
C GLU A 265 3.37 5.48 9.59
N LEU A 266 2.70 5.25 8.45
CA LEU A 266 1.60 4.29 8.33
C LEU A 266 1.95 2.93 8.94
N VAL A 267 3.20 2.48 8.79
CA VAL A 267 3.69 1.18 9.25
C VAL A 267 4.62 1.25 10.47
N GLY A 268 4.71 2.42 11.12
CA GLY A 268 5.53 2.63 12.31
C GLY A 268 7.01 2.90 12.02
N ILE A 269 7.35 3.33 10.81
CA ILE A 269 8.71 3.73 10.43
C ILE A 269 8.79 5.26 10.43
N GLY A 270 9.82 5.84 11.05
CA GLY A 270 10.05 7.29 11.05
C GLY A 270 9.80 7.95 12.41
N ASN A 271 9.17 9.12 12.41
CA ASN A 271 9.15 10.03 13.57
C ASN A 271 8.14 9.65 14.67
N ASN A 272 7.40 8.55 14.53
CA ASN A 272 6.40 8.07 15.51
C ASN A 272 5.33 9.10 15.90
N VAL A 273 5.01 10.06 15.02
CA VAL A 273 3.95 11.05 15.28
C VAL A 273 2.57 10.44 15.04
N PHE A 274 2.45 9.64 13.97
CA PHE A 274 1.24 8.85 13.74
C PHE A 274 1.13 7.69 14.73
N GLN A 275 -0.08 7.50 15.26
CA GLN A 275 -0.39 6.34 16.09
C GLN A 275 -0.70 5.13 15.20
N VAL A 276 0.32 4.32 14.88
CA VAL A 276 0.20 3.10 14.06
C VAL A 276 -0.82 2.08 14.61
N SER A 277 -1.23 2.18 15.88
CA SER A 277 -2.36 1.44 16.45
C SER A 277 -3.69 1.71 15.73
N LYS A 278 -3.88 2.91 15.16
CA LYS A 278 -5.06 3.25 14.34
C LYS A 278 -5.11 2.41 13.06
N LEU A 279 -3.97 2.23 12.39
CA LEU A 279 -3.86 1.36 11.21
C LEU A 279 -4.17 -0.09 11.60
N ALA A 280 -3.46 -0.61 12.61
CA ALA A 280 -3.64 -2.00 13.05
C ALA A 280 -5.09 -2.27 13.49
N GLY A 281 -5.71 -1.32 14.19
CA GLY A 281 -7.13 -1.38 14.58
C GLY A 281 -8.05 -1.43 13.36
N LEU A 282 -7.90 -0.50 12.41
CA LEU A 282 -8.72 -0.47 11.19
C LEU A 282 -8.64 -1.78 10.40
N VAL A 283 -7.43 -2.29 10.17
CA VAL A 283 -7.22 -3.56 9.46
C VAL A 283 -7.88 -4.71 10.22
N SER A 284 -7.68 -4.78 11.55
CA SER A 284 -8.25 -5.82 12.39
C SER A 284 -9.78 -5.79 12.39
N ASP A 285 -10.36 -4.60 12.53
CA ASP A 285 -11.81 -4.39 12.60
C ASP A 285 -12.46 -4.69 11.25
N ASN A 286 -11.86 -4.27 10.14
CA ASN A 286 -12.34 -4.59 8.80
C ASN A 286 -12.36 -6.11 8.55
N LEU A 287 -11.26 -6.80 8.85
CA LEU A 287 -11.18 -8.24 8.66
C LEU A 287 -12.19 -8.99 9.55
N LYS A 288 -12.31 -8.61 10.83
CA LYS A 288 -13.29 -9.22 11.77
C LYS A 288 -14.73 -8.96 11.32
N HIS A 289 -15.02 -7.75 10.85
CA HIS A 289 -16.37 -7.37 10.42
C HIS A 289 -16.82 -8.13 9.17
N VAL A 290 -15.93 -8.29 8.19
CA VAL A 290 -16.25 -8.90 6.90
C VAL A 290 -16.16 -10.43 6.94
N TYR A 291 -15.14 -10.98 7.60
CA TYR A 291 -14.80 -12.41 7.52
C TYR A 291 -15.03 -13.17 8.84
N GLY A 292 -15.38 -12.48 9.92
CA GLY A 292 -15.72 -13.09 11.20
C GLY A 292 -14.49 -13.41 12.06
N ASN A 293 -14.45 -14.61 12.64
CA ASN A 293 -13.45 -14.96 13.65
C ASN A 293 -12.05 -15.14 13.03
N LEU A 294 -11.26 -14.08 13.23
CA LEU A 294 -9.86 -13.95 12.88
C LEU A 294 -8.89 -14.51 13.91
#